data_AF-A0A9D1S0T7-F1
#
_entry.id   AF-A0A9D1S0T7-F1
#
_cell.length_a   1.000
_cell.length_b   1.000
_cell.length_c   1.000
_cell.angle_alpha   90.00
_cell.angle_beta   90.00
_cell.angle_gamma   90.00
#
_symmetry.space_group_name_H-M   'P 1'
#
loop_
_entity.id
_entity.type
_entity.pdbx_description
1 polymer ?
#
loop_
_entity_poly.entity_id
_entity_poly.type
_entity_poly.pdbx_seq_one_letter_code
_entity_poly.pdbx_strand_id
1 'polypeptide(L)' 'MTPTRTEIDAAYRQVMQRNPGESEFHQAVREVLESLGPVIAKHPQYTDGEIIRRLCEPERQI' A
#
# COMPACT_ATOMS: atom_id res chain seq x y z
N MET A 1 4.90 0.37 19.81
CA MET A 1 4.84 -0.68 18.78
C MET A 1 4.55 0.02 17.47
N THR A 2 5.50 0.11 16.55
CA THR A 2 5.32 0.84 15.28
C THR A 2 4.54 -0.06 14.32
N PRO A 3 3.26 0.23 14.02
CA PRO A 3 2.43 -0.62 13.15
C PRO A 3 2.85 -0.58 11.66
N THR A 4 3.84 0.25 11.31
CA THR A 4 4.13 0.69 9.94
C THR A 4 4.53 -0.40 8.97
N ARG A 5 5.33 -1.40 9.35
CA ARG A 5 5.87 -2.35 8.36
C ARG A 5 4.87 -3.45 8.00
N THR A 6 4.14 -3.96 8.99
CA THR A 6 3.27 -5.13 8.80
C THR A 6 2.02 -4.80 7.98
N GLU A 7 1.44 -3.61 8.16
CA GLU A 7 0.24 -3.19 7.41
C GLU A 7 0.56 -2.89 5.94
N ILE A 8 1.70 -2.24 5.68
CA ILE A 8 2.19 -1.98 4.32
C ILE A 8 2.48 -3.29 3.58
N ASP A 9 3.15 -4.24 4.24
CA ASP A 9 3.42 -5.56 3.66
C ASP A 9 2.12 -6.33 3.35
N ALA A 10 1.09 -6.21 4.20
CA ALA A 10 -0.20 -6.83 3.99
C ALA A 10 -0.93 -6.22 2.78
N ALA A 11 -0.94 -4.89 2.66
CA ALA A 11 -1.52 -4.19 1.52
C ALA A 11 -0.81 -4.60 0.22
N TYR A 12 0.52 -4.64 0.22
CA TYR A 12 1.30 -5.03 -0.97
C TYR A 12 1.00 -6.47 -1.43
N ARG A 13 0.94 -7.44 -0.50
CA ARG A 13 0.57 -8.82 -0.84
C ARG A 13 -0.80 -8.91 -1.50
N GLN A 14 -1.76 -8.13 -1.00
CA GLN A 14 -3.09 -8.12 -1.59
C GLN A 14 -3.08 -7.54 -3.01
N VAL A 15 -2.31 -6.48 -3.26
CA VAL A 15 -2.14 -5.92 -4.61
C VAL A 15 -1.60 -6.97 -5.58
N MET A 16 -0.55 -7.70 -5.17
CA MET A 16 0.02 -8.78 -5.98
C MET A 16 -1.00 -9.89 -6.28
N GLN A 17 -1.82 -10.25 -5.29
CA GLN A 17 -2.83 -11.30 -5.44
C GLN A 17 -3.99 -10.88 -6.37
N ARG A 18 -4.40 -9.61 -6.32
CA ARG A 18 -5.55 -9.10 -7.10
C ARG A 18 -5.19 -8.77 -8.54
N ASN A 19 -3.94 -8.41 -8.81
CA ASN A 19 -3.50 -7.93 -10.11
C ASN A 19 -2.39 -8.84 -10.67
N PRO A 20 -2.61 -10.15 -10.84
CA PRO A 20 -1.55 -11.07 -11.29
C PRO A 20 -1.06 -10.70 -12.69
N GLY A 21 0.25 -10.67 -12.88
CA GLY A 21 0.88 -10.39 -14.18
C GLY A 21 1.16 -8.91 -14.48
N GLU A 22 0.79 -7.99 -13.59
CA GLU A 22 1.06 -6.55 -13.76
C GLU A 22 2.38 -6.12 -13.10
N SER A 23 3.51 -6.56 -13.65
CA SER A 23 4.85 -6.36 -13.05
C SER A 23 5.21 -4.89 -12.78
N GLU A 24 4.90 -4.01 -13.71
CA GLU A 24 5.17 -2.58 -13.64
C GLU A 24 4.31 -1.92 -12.57
N PHE A 25 3.05 -2.33 -12.46
CA PHE A 25 2.17 -1.88 -11.39
C PHE A 25 2.68 -2.35 -10.02
N HIS A 26 3.10 -3.62 -9.90
CA HIS A 26 3.64 -4.15 -8.64
C HIS A 26 4.91 -3.42 -8.22
N GLN A 27 5.78 -3.10 -9.18
CA GLN A 27 7.01 -2.36 -8.90
C GLN A 27 6.70 -0.93 -8.45
N ALA A 28 5.83 -0.21 -9.16
CA ALA A 28 5.44 1.15 -8.80
C ALA A 28 4.77 1.22 -7.40
N VAL A 29 3.86 0.30 -7.10
CA VAL A 29 3.21 0.22 -5.78
C VAL A 29 4.26 -0.03 -4.69
N ARG A 30 5.19 -0.95 -4.92
CA ARG A 30 6.25 -1.27 -3.95
C ARG A 30 7.11 -0.04 -3.62
N GLU A 31 7.57 0.68 -4.63
CA GLU A 31 8.44 1.85 -4.45
C GLU A 31 7.72 2.95 -3.66
N VAL A 32 6.45 3.21 -3.98
CA VAL A 32 5.65 4.19 -3.24
C VAL A 32 5.48 3.73 -1.79
N LEU A 33 5.04 2.50 -1.56
CA LEU A 33 4.79 1.97 -0.22
C LEU A 33 6.06 1.97 0.67
N GLU A 34 7.21 1.63 0.13
CA GLU A 34 8.50 1.69 0.84
C GLU A 34 8.87 3.13 1.26
N SER A 35 8.47 4.14 0.47
CA SER A 35 8.71 5.55 0.77
C SER A 35 7.80 6.15 1.85
N LEU A 36 6.65 5.53 2.14
CA LEU A 36 5.64 6.09 3.06
C LEU A 36 5.97 5.89 4.55
N GLY A 37 6.91 5.00 4.88
CA GLY A 37 7.25 4.65 6.27
C GLY A 37 7.48 5.85 7.20
N PRO A 38 8.32 6.84 6.84
CA PRO A 38 8.56 8.04 7.66
C PRO A 38 7.31 8.91 7.85
N VAL A 39 6.46 9.03 6.82
CA VAL A 39 5.25 9.86 6.88
C VAL A 39 4.21 9.21 7.79
N ILE A 40 4.01 7.89 7.69
CA ILE A 40 3.09 7.15 8.54
C ILE A 40 3.59 7.15 9.99
N ALA A 41 4.90 7.04 10.22
CA ALA A 41 5.47 7.14 11.56
C ALA A 41 5.19 8.50 12.22
N LYS A 42 5.17 9.58 11.43
CA LYS A 42 4.84 10.94 11.90
C LYS A 42 3.32 11.18 11.98
N HIS A 43 2.54 10.50 11.14
CA HIS A 43 1.10 10.67 10.99
C HIS A 43 0.41 9.30 10.98
N PRO A 44 0.27 8.65 12.16
CA PRO A 44 -0.26 7.30 12.26
C PRO A 44 -1.70 7.17 11.77
N GLN A 45 -2.49 8.25 11.77
CA GLN A 45 -3.87 8.25 11.27
C GLN A 45 -4.01 7.85 9.79
N TYR A 46 -2.93 7.83 9.01
CA TYR A 46 -2.97 7.33 7.62
C TYR A 46 -3.14 5.81 7.53
N THR A 47 -3.06 5.08 8.64
CA THR A 47 -3.39 3.65 8.69
C THR A 47 -4.85 3.40 9.06
N ASP A 48 -5.59 4.44 9.47
CA ASP A 48 -7.01 4.33 9.78
C ASP A 48 -7.83 4.09 8.51
N GLY A 49 -9.00 3.44 8.65
CA GLY A 49 -9.96 3.27 7.55
C GLY A 49 -9.43 2.55 6.31
N GLU A 50 -8.34 1.77 6.47
CA GLU A 50 -7.63 1.08 5.40
C GLU A 50 -7.25 1.99 4.22
N ILE A 51 -6.85 3.23 4.50
CA ILE A 51 -6.50 4.23 3.47
C ILE A 51 -5.43 3.70 2.51
N ILE A 52 -4.35 3.10 3.02
CA ILE A 52 -3.27 2.56 2.18
C ILE A 52 -3.78 1.47 1.24
N ARG A 53 -4.64 0.57 1.74
CA ARG A 53 -5.24 -0.50 0.93
C ARG A 53 -6.13 0.08 -0.18
N ARG A 54 -6.96 1.06 0.15
CA ARG A 54 -7.86 1.73 -0.79
C ARG A 54 -7.11 2.54 -1.85
N LEU A 55 -6.00 3.15 -1.48
CA LEU A 55 -5.13 3.90 -2.40
C LEU A 55 -4.55 3.02 -3.51
N CYS A 56 -4.27 1.75 -3.21
CA CYS A 56 -3.76 0.79 -4.19
C CYS A 56 -4.84 0.21 -5.12
N GLU A 57 -6.13 0.52 -4.90
CA GLU A 57 -7.22 0.04 -5.74
C GLU A 57 -7.74 1.20 -6.62
N PRO A 58 -7.86 1.02 -7.94
CA PRO A 58 -8.41 2.06 -8.80
C PRO A 58 -9.89 2.29 -8.49
N GLU A 59 -10.31 3.56 -8.39
CA GLU A 59 -11.72 3.91 -8.19
C GLU A 59 -12.59 3.52 -9.39
N ARG A 60 -12.00 3.53 -10.59
CA ARG A 60 -12.61 3.10 -11.85
C ARG A 60 -11.53 2.63 -12.82
N GLN A 61 -11.79 1.54 -13.52
CA GLN A 61 -11.02 1.05 -14.67
C GLN A 61 -11.98 0.96 -15.86
N ILE A 62 -11.55 1.38 -17.06
CA ILE A 62 -12.36 1.40 -18.29
C ILE A 62 -11.68 0.62 -19.41
#